data_AF-A0A6I9XZU7-F1
#
_entry.id   AF-A0A6I9XZU7-F1
#
_cell.length_a   1.000
_cell.length_b   1.000
_cell.length_c   1.000
_cell.angle_alpha   90.00
_cell.angle_beta   90.00
_cell.angle_gamma   90.00
#
_symmetry.space_group_name_H-M   'P 1'
#
loop_
_entity.id
_entity.type
_entity.pdbx_description
1 polymer ?
#
loop_
_entity_poly.entity_id
_entity_poly.type
_entity_poly.pdbx_seq_one_letter_code
_entity_poly.pdbx_strand_id
1 'polypeptide(L)'
;MCNGELQLEVANLACSVSTNEEGINIVQTAANHLETLCPQVVNAAVALAAKPKSQVVKSNMEMYKATWENHIRVLTEAVDDITSIDDFLGVSESHILEDVNKCIIALREQNADELDRAAGAIRGRAARVVDIVSGEMDNYETGAYTEGVMRNVRYLSNA
;
A
#
# COMPACT_ATOMS: atom_id res chain seq x y z
N MET A 1 17.66 1.92 5.68
CA MET A 1 16.38 1.25 5.99
C MET A 1 15.68 1.03 4.67
N CYS A 2 15.41 -0.24 4.32
CA CYS A 2 14.53 -0.54 3.18
C CYS A 2 13.09 -0.35 3.66
N ASN A 3 12.20 0.21 2.83
CA ASN A 3 10.78 0.41 3.15
C ASN A 3 10.06 -0.88 3.63
N GLY A 4 10.65 -2.06 3.45
CA GLY A 4 10.12 -3.34 3.92
C GLY A 4 10.05 -3.49 5.45
N GLU A 5 10.93 -2.85 6.23
CA GLU A 5 10.89 -2.95 7.71
C GLU A 5 9.60 -2.34 8.29
N LEU A 6 9.14 -1.23 7.73
CA LEU A 6 7.91 -0.55 8.13
C LEU A 6 6.65 -1.36 7.77
N GLN A 7 6.65 -2.04 6.63
CA GLN A 7 5.54 -2.93 6.23
C GLN A 7 5.49 -4.21 7.05
N LEU A 8 6.64 -4.75 7.46
CA LEU A 8 6.74 -5.87 8.39
C LEU A 8 6.15 -5.53 9.76
N GLU A 9 6.43 -4.34 10.28
CA GLU A 9 5.87 -3.88 11.56
C GLU A 9 4.36 -3.73 11.51
N VAL A 10 3.83 -3.10 10.44
CA VAL A 10 2.38 -2.96 10.22
C VAL A 10 1.69 -4.32 10.08
N ALA A 11 2.27 -5.26 9.33
CA ALA A 11 1.73 -6.61 9.17
C ALA A 11 1.66 -7.37 10.51
N ASN A 12 2.72 -7.28 11.32
CA ASN A 12 2.75 -7.90 12.64
C ASN A 12 1.72 -7.29 13.60
N LEU A 13 1.52 -5.97 13.54
CA LEU A 13 0.50 -5.30 14.33
C LEU A 13 -0.91 -5.76 13.92
N ALA A 14 -1.20 -5.82 12.61
CA ALA A 14 -2.48 -6.31 12.09
C ALA A 14 -2.75 -7.76 12.55
N CYS A 15 -1.74 -8.63 12.49
CA CYS A 15 -1.86 -10.00 13.01
C CYS A 15 -2.16 -10.06 14.51
N SER A 16 -1.60 -9.15 15.32
CA SER A 16 -1.77 -9.17 16.78
C SER A 16 -3.18 -8.80 17.26
N VAL A 17 -3.95 -8.11 16.41
CA VAL A 17 -5.32 -7.65 16.73
C VAL A 17 -6.41 -8.40 15.98
N SER A 18 -6.04 -9.22 14.98
CA SER A 18 -6.99 -10.03 14.22
C SER A 18 -7.34 -11.32 14.95
N THR A 19 -8.57 -11.80 14.72
CA THR A 19 -9.03 -13.13 15.17
C THR A 19 -9.08 -14.16 14.04
N ASN A 20 -8.67 -13.79 12.82
CA ASN A 20 -8.65 -14.67 11.65
C ASN A 20 -7.34 -15.47 11.59
N GLU A 21 -7.30 -16.67 12.20
CA GLU A 21 -6.10 -17.50 12.26
C GLU A 21 -5.53 -17.87 10.87
N GLU A 22 -6.40 -18.13 9.88
CA GLU A 22 -5.97 -18.45 8.52
C GLU A 22 -5.34 -17.23 7.85
N GLY A 23 -5.98 -16.07 7.94
CA GLY A 23 -5.45 -14.80 7.41
C GLY A 23 -4.13 -14.39 8.07
N ILE A 24 -4.00 -14.57 9.39
CA ILE A 24 -2.75 -14.31 10.13
C ILE A 24 -1.60 -15.15 9.57
N ASN A 25 -1.82 -16.44 9.31
CA ASN A 25 -0.80 -17.31 8.75
C ASN A 25 -0.38 -16.88 7.34
N ILE A 26 -1.32 -16.42 6.50
CA ILE A 26 -1.05 -15.91 5.16
C ILE A 26 -0.20 -14.64 5.23
N VAL A 27 -0.59 -13.67 6.07
CA VAL A 27 0.17 -12.42 6.29
C VAL A 27 1.59 -12.73 6.77
N GLN A 28 1.74 -13.62 7.74
CA GLN A 28 3.05 -13.95 8.30
C GLN A 28 3.94 -14.69 7.29
N THR A 29 3.35 -15.55 6.45
CA THR A 29 4.07 -16.19 5.34
C THR A 29 4.53 -15.18 4.29
N ALA A 30 3.66 -14.24 3.90
CA ALA A 30 4.00 -13.17 2.96
C ALA A 30 5.10 -12.25 3.51
N ALA A 31 5.02 -11.91 4.80
CA ALA A 31 6.02 -11.12 5.52
C ALA A 31 7.40 -11.80 5.53
N ASN A 32 7.46 -13.09 5.85
CA ASN A 32 8.71 -13.88 5.83
C ASN A 32 9.34 -13.93 4.43
N HIS A 33 8.52 -14.06 3.37
CA HIS A 33 9.03 -14.00 2.00
C HIS A 33 9.66 -12.64 1.67
N LEU A 34 9.06 -11.53 2.13
CA LEU A 34 9.63 -10.21 1.92
C LEU A 34 10.95 -10.00 2.67
N GLU A 35 11.03 -10.47 3.91
CA GLU A 35 12.25 -10.40 4.71
C GLU A 35 13.43 -11.14 4.04
N THR A 36 13.16 -12.33 3.49
CA THR A 36 14.19 -13.12 2.77
C THR A 36 14.54 -12.57 1.39
N LEU A 37 13.62 -11.84 0.74
CA LEU A 37 13.83 -11.21 -0.55
C LEU A 37 14.62 -9.90 -0.45
N CYS A 38 14.45 -9.13 0.63
CA CYS A 38 15.05 -7.81 0.79
C CYS A 38 16.58 -7.79 0.56
N PRO A 39 17.39 -8.68 1.16
CA PRO A 39 18.83 -8.72 0.90
C PRO A 39 19.17 -9.00 -0.58
N GLN A 40 18.34 -9.77 -1.28
CA GLN A 40 18.56 -10.11 -2.69
C GLN A 40 18.35 -8.90 -3.60
N VAL A 41 17.31 -8.11 -3.33
CA VAL A 41 17.03 -6.84 -4.04
C VAL A 41 18.17 -5.84 -3.80
N VAL A 42 18.65 -5.72 -2.56
CA VAL A 42 19.79 -4.87 -2.22
C VAL A 42 21.04 -5.33 -2.97
N ASN A 43 21.33 -6.63 -2.98
CA ASN A 43 22.48 -7.18 -3.69
C ASN A 43 22.39 -6.94 -5.21
N ALA A 44 21.21 -7.07 -5.80
CA ALA A 44 20.98 -6.78 -7.22
C ALA A 44 21.24 -5.29 -7.54
N ALA A 45 20.80 -4.39 -6.66
CA ALA A 45 21.02 -2.95 -6.81
C ALA A 45 22.51 -2.60 -6.66
N VAL A 46 23.21 -3.18 -5.69
CA VAL A 46 24.66 -3.01 -5.50
C VAL A 46 25.43 -3.53 -6.72
N ALA A 47 25.06 -4.70 -7.25
CA ALA A 47 25.68 -5.24 -8.45
C ALA A 47 25.48 -4.30 -9.66
N LEU A 48 24.27 -3.74 -9.80
CA LEU A 48 23.95 -2.79 -10.87
C LEU A 48 24.75 -1.50 -10.75
N ALA A 49 24.89 -0.97 -9.54
CA ALA A 49 25.71 0.21 -9.25
C ALA A 49 27.19 -0.04 -9.62
N ALA A 50 27.71 -1.23 -9.36
CA ALA A 50 29.08 -1.61 -9.71
C ALA A 50 29.28 -1.83 -11.23
N LYS A 51 28.24 -2.28 -11.96
CA LYS A 51 28.31 -2.62 -13.40
C LYS A 51 27.13 -2.05 -14.20
N PRO A 52 26.97 -0.72 -14.27
CA PRO A 52 25.75 -0.08 -14.80
C PRO A 52 25.54 -0.27 -16.30
N LYS A 53 26.57 -0.68 -17.05
CA LYS A 53 26.47 -0.95 -18.50
C LYS A 53 26.13 -2.41 -18.82
N SER A 54 26.19 -3.31 -17.85
CA SER A 54 25.95 -4.74 -18.06
C SER A 54 24.46 -5.02 -18.21
N GLN A 55 24.05 -5.53 -19.38
CA GLN A 55 22.65 -5.89 -19.63
C GLN A 55 22.17 -7.05 -18.74
N VAL A 56 23.06 -7.99 -18.42
CA VAL A 56 22.74 -9.11 -17.52
C VAL A 56 22.39 -8.60 -16.12
N VAL A 57 23.16 -7.65 -15.60
CA VAL A 57 22.93 -7.09 -14.26
C VAL A 57 21.70 -6.18 -14.24
N LYS A 58 21.44 -5.44 -15.31
CA LYS A 58 20.18 -4.69 -15.49
C LYS A 58 18.96 -5.61 -15.45
N SER A 59 18.97 -6.68 -16.26
CA SER A 59 17.89 -7.66 -16.31
C SER A 59 17.67 -8.32 -14.93
N ASN A 60 18.75 -8.65 -14.23
CA ASN A 60 18.67 -9.18 -12.87
C ASN A 60 18.02 -8.20 -11.89
N MET A 61 18.37 -6.91 -11.94
CA MET A 61 17.74 -5.89 -11.09
C MET A 61 16.25 -5.71 -11.42
N GLU A 62 15.88 -5.66 -12.69
CA GLU A 62 14.47 -5.54 -13.09
C GLU A 62 13.65 -6.76 -12.66
N MET A 63 14.22 -7.96 -12.74
CA MET A 63 13.59 -9.17 -12.21
C MET A 63 13.33 -9.04 -10.71
N TYR A 64 14.34 -8.69 -9.92
CA TYR A 64 14.19 -8.53 -8.47
C TYR A 64 13.24 -7.39 -8.09
N LYS A 65 13.20 -6.30 -8.86
CA LYS A 65 12.25 -5.22 -8.69
C LYS A 65 10.81 -5.72 -8.90
N ALA A 66 10.52 -6.41 -10.01
CA ALA A 66 9.20 -6.94 -10.29
C ALA A 66 8.76 -7.97 -9.25
N THR A 67 9.67 -8.85 -8.80
CA THR A 67 9.41 -9.80 -7.72
C THR A 67 9.10 -9.08 -6.41
N TRP A 68 9.87 -8.05 -6.05
CA TRP A 68 9.60 -7.23 -4.87
C TRP A 68 8.23 -6.57 -4.91
N GLU A 69 7.90 -5.88 -6.00
CA GLU A 69 6.59 -5.24 -6.20
C GLU A 69 5.44 -6.24 -6.05
N ASN A 70 5.58 -7.45 -6.61
CA ASN A 70 4.57 -8.49 -6.47
C ASN A 70 4.42 -8.99 -5.02
N HIS A 71 5.52 -9.23 -4.30
CA HIS A 71 5.43 -9.68 -2.90
C HIS A 71 4.86 -8.61 -1.97
N ILE A 72 5.18 -7.34 -2.21
CA ILE A 72 4.59 -6.20 -1.49
C ILE A 72 3.08 -6.14 -1.71
N ARG A 73 2.64 -6.33 -2.96
CA ARG A 73 1.22 -6.39 -3.29
C ARG A 73 0.52 -7.53 -2.55
N VAL A 74 1.07 -8.74 -2.59
CA VAL A 74 0.51 -9.92 -1.89
C VAL A 74 0.43 -9.69 -0.38
N LEU A 75 1.47 -9.11 0.25
CA LEU A 75 1.40 -8.77 1.67
C LEU A 75 0.30 -7.74 1.97
N THR A 76 0.16 -6.73 1.11
CA THR A 76 -0.86 -5.68 1.27
C THR A 76 -2.26 -6.26 1.19
N GLU A 77 -2.53 -7.09 0.17
CA GLU A 77 -3.81 -7.79 -0.01
C GLU A 77 -4.11 -8.68 1.23
N ALA A 78 -3.14 -9.45 1.71
CA ALA A 78 -3.31 -10.28 2.90
C ALA A 78 -3.58 -9.48 4.19
N VAL A 79 -2.98 -8.30 4.34
CA VAL A 79 -3.24 -7.41 5.48
C VAL A 79 -4.64 -6.79 5.37
N ASP A 80 -5.06 -6.43 4.17
CA ASP A 80 -6.42 -5.92 3.91
C ASP A 80 -7.47 -6.98 4.30
N ASP A 81 -7.26 -8.25 3.96
CA ASP A 81 -8.19 -9.36 4.27
C ASP A 81 -8.43 -9.60 5.77
N ILE A 82 -7.45 -9.25 6.62
CA ILE A 82 -7.57 -9.39 8.08
C ILE A 82 -7.98 -8.09 8.79
N THR A 83 -8.12 -6.99 8.04
CA THR A 83 -8.48 -5.67 8.55
C THR A 83 -9.94 -5.38 8.21
N SER A 84 -10.73 -4.97 9.20
CA SER A 84 -12.12 -4.58 8.95
C SER A 84 -12.19 -3.36 8.03
N ILE A 85 -13.08 -3.39 7.03
CA ILE A 85 -13.31 -2.24 6.15
C ILE A 85 -13.74 -0.99 6.94
N ASP A 86 -14.52 -1.16 8.01
CA ASP A 86 -14.97 -0.04 8.85
C ASP A 86 -13.78 0.66 9.53
N ASP A 87 -12.84 -0.12 10.08
CA ASP A 87 -11.63 0.41 10.71
C ASP A 87 -10.73 1.09 9.69
N PHE A 88 -10.56 0.47 8.51
CA PHE A 88 -9.79 1.05 7.42
C PHE A 88 -10.37 2.39 6.96
N LEU A 89 -11.69 2.48 6.78
CA LEU A 89 -12.36 3.71 6.34
C LEU A 89 -12.25 4.81 7.40
N GLY A 90 -12.47 4.50 8.68
CA GLY A 90 -12.39 5.49 9.76
C GLY A 90 -10.97 6.06 9.94
N VAL A 91 -9.95 5.22 9.84
CA VAL A 91 -8.55 5.65 9.87
C VAL A 91 -8.17 6.45 8.62
N SER A 92 -8.67 6.04 7.45
CA SER A 92 -8.42 6.75 6.18
C SER A 92 -9.03 8.15 6.19
N GLU A 93 -10.25 8.30 6.68
CA GLU A 93 -10.91 9.61 6.84
C GLU A 93 -10.07 10.54 7.75
N SER A 94 -9.67 10.03 8.92
CA SER A 94 -8.90 10.81 9.89
C SER A 94 -7.58 11.31 9.30
N HIS A 95 -6.86 10.45 8.58
CA HIS A 95 -5.60 10.83 7.94
C HIS A 95 -5.78 11.77 6.74
N ILE A 96 -6.84 11.61 5.93
CA ILE A 96 -7.13 12.54 4.84
C ILE A 96 -7.40 13.94 5.40
N LEU A 97 -8.15 14.06 6.50
CA LEU A 97 -8.38 15.35 7.16
C LEU A 97 -7.08 15.96 7.71
N GLU A 98 -6.18 15.14 8.26
CA GLU A 98 -4.86 15.58 8.70
C GLU A 98 -4.01 16.09 7.51
N ASP A 99 -3.97 15.34 6.41
CA ASP A 99 -3.20 15.72 5.23
C ASP A 99 -3.78 16.98 4.54
N VAL A 100 -5.10 17.18 4.58
CA VAL A 100 -5.73 18.45 4.17
C VAL A 100 -5.26 19.61 5.05
N ASN A 101 -5.17 19.43 6.37
CA ASN A 101 -4.61 20.45 7.25
C ASN A 101 -3.14 20.76 6.92
N LYS A 102 -2.34 19.74 6.60
CA LYS A 102 -0.94 19.93 6.13
C LYS A 102 -0.89 20.74 4.83
N CYS A 103 -1.76 20.46 3.86
CA CYS A 103 -1.88 21.26 2.65
C CYS A 103 -2.20 22.75 2.96
N ILE A 104 -3.11 23.01 3.89
CA ILE A 104 -3.47 24.38 4.29
C ILE A 104 -2.27 25.11 4.91
N ILE A 105 -1.50 24.42 5.78
CA ILE A 105 -0.30 24.99 6.40
C ILE A 105 0.77 25.26 5.34
N ALA A 106 1.06 24.27 4.47
CA ALA A 106 2.04 24.39 3.40
C ALA A 106 1.70 25.55 2.43
N LEU A 107 0.43 25.73 2.09
CA LEU A 107 -0.05 26.86 1.30
C LEU A 107 0.22 28.21 1.97
N ARG A 108 -0.04 28.33 3.27
CA ARG A 108 0.20 29.57 4.04
C ARG A 108 1.69 29.89 4.13
N GLU A 109 2.52 28.87 4.26
CA GLU A 109 3.97 28.98 4.32
C GLU A 109 4.63 29.13 2.94
N GLN A 110 3.86 29.06 1.86
CA GLN A 110 4.35 29.04 0.47
C GLN A 110 5.37 27.92 0.21
N ASN A 111 5.21 26.79 0.91
CA ASN A 111 6.06 25.62 0.79
C ASN A 111 5.47 24.65 -0.25
N ALA A 112 5.92 24.77 -1.50
CA ALA A 112 5.45 23.95 -2.60
C ALA A 112 5.79 22.46 -2.45
N ASP A 113 6.95 22.13 -1.86
CA ASP A 113 7.39 20.75 -1.69
C ASP A 113 6.51 20.00 -0.68
N GLU A 114 6.17 20.64 0.43
CA GLU A 114 5.31 20.04 1.44
C GLU A 114 3.85 19.97 0.96
N LEU A 115 3.41 20.95 0.16
CA LEU A 115 2.10 20.90 -0.48
C LEU A 115 1.99 19.71 -1.45
N ASP A 116 2.98 19.50 -2.32
CA ASP A 116 2.96 18.37 -3.25
C ASP A 116 3.02 17.03 -2.52
N ARG A 117 3.82 16.94 -1.46
CA ARG A 117 3.89 15.73 -0.62
C ARG A 117 2.55 15.42 0.06
N ALA A 118 1.92 16.40 0.70
CA ALA A 118 0.64 16.23 1.37
C ALA A 118 -0.49 15.92 0.37
N ALA A 119 -0.52 16.60 -0.78
CA ALA A 119 -1.46 16.30 -1.86
C ALA A 119 -1.23 14.89 -2.44
N GLY A 120 0.03 14.48 -2.59
CA GLY A 120 0.41 13.12 -2.99
C GLY A 120 -0.08 12.06 -2.01
N ALA A 121 0.03 12.31 -0.70
CA ALA A 121 -0.49 11.43 0.34
C ALA A 121 -2.03 11.31 0.26
N ILE A 122 -2.75 12.42 0.08
CA ILE A 122 -4.21 12.42 -0.12
C ILE A 122 -4.60 11.56 -1.32
N ARG A 123 -3.93 11.77 -2.47
CA ARG A 123 -4.17 10.96 -3.69
C ARG A 123 -3.92 9.48 -3.44
N GLY A 124 -2.82 9.13 -2.78
CA GLY A 124 -2.49 7.75 -2.45
C GLY A 124 -3.53 7.08 -1.53
N ARG A 125 -4.01 7.80 -0.51
CA ARG A 125 -5.07 7.31 0.39
C ARG A 125 -6.40 7.14 -0.33
N ALA A 126 -6.80 8.13 -1.15
CA ALA A 126 -8.03 8.06 -1.92
C ALA A 126 -8.03 6.87 -2.91
N ALA A 127 -6.89 6.62 -3.58
CA ALA A 127 -6.73 5.46 -4.44
C ALA A 127 -6.88 4.14 -3.66
N ARG A 128 -6.29 4.03 -2.47
CA ARG A 128 -6.43 2.84 -1.62
C ARG A 128 -7.85 2.63 -1.12
N VAL A 129 -8.59 3.70 -0.80
CA VAL A 129 -10.03 3.60 -0.49
C VAL A 129 -10.81 3.06 -1.67
N VAL A 130 -10.52 3.54 -2.89
CA VAL A 130 -11.15 3.02 -4.11
C VAL A 130 -10.86 1.53 -4.29
N ASP A 131 -9.59 1.11 -4.15
CA ASP A 131 -9.18 -0.29 -4.34
C ASP A 131 -9.85 -1.22 -3.32
N ILE A 132 -9.78 -0.90 -2.02
CA ILE A 132 -10.32 -1.76 -0.96
C ILE A 132 -11.84 -1.81 -1.01
N VAL A 133 -12.52 -0.67 -1.17
CA VAL A 133 -13.99 -0.66 -1.26
C VAL A 133 -14.46 -1.41 -2.50
N SER A 134 -13.77 -1.28 -3.64
CA SER A 134 -14.12 -2.03 -4.85
C SER A 134 -13.96 -3.54 -4.65
N GLY A 135 -12.82 -3.96 -4.08
CA GLY A 135 -12.55 -5.38 -3.79
C GLY A 135 -13.53 -5.95 -2.77
N GLU A 136 -13.89 -5.19 -1.73
CA GLU A 136 -14.89 -5.63 -0.76
C GLU A 136 -16.28 -5.77 -1.41
N MET A 137 -16.67 -4.88 -2.33
CA MET A 137 -17.95 -5.00 -3.03
C MET A 137 -18.04 -6.25 -3.92
N ASP A 138 -16.92 -6.80 -4.39
CA ASP A 138 -16.90 -8.06 -5.16
C ASP A 138 -17.30 -9.28 -4.30
N ASN A 139 -17.29 -9.16 -2.97
CA ASN A 139 -17.75 -10.20 -2.04
C ASN A 139 -19.29 -10.26 -1.89
N TYR A 140 -20.02 -9.28 -2.44
CA TYR A 140 -21.48 -9.18 -2.33
C TYR A 140 -22.18 -9.44 -3.67
N GLU A 141 -23.44 -9.89 -3.61
CA GLU A 141 -24.26 -10.01 -4.81
C GLU A 141 -24.55 -8.61 -5.40
N THR A 142 -24.46 -8.50 -6.73
CA THR A 142 -24.76 -7.26 -7.44
C THR A 142 -26.21 -6.82 -7.20
N GLY A 143 -26.38 -5.58 -6.74
CA GLY A 143 -27.70 -5.02 -6.47
C GLY A 143 -27.64 -3.56 -6.04
N ALA A 144 -28.76 -3.03 -5.55
CA ALA A 144 -28.89 -1.61 -5.20
C ALA A 144 -27.85 -1.11 -4.19
N TYR A 145 -27.41 -1.99 -3.27
CA TYR A 145 -26.37 -1.69 -2.29
C TYR A 145 -25.00 -1.50 -2.97
N THR A 146 -24.50 -2.53 -3.66
CA THR A 146 -23.18 -2.49 -4.32
C THR A 146 -23.14 -1.43 -5.41
N GLU A 147 -24.21 -1.23 -6.17
CA GLU A 147 -24.32 -0.14 -7.15
C GLU A 147 -24.27 1.25 -6.50
N GLY A 148 -24.91 1.42 -5.33
CA GLY A 148 -24.89 2.66 -4.57
C GLY A 148 -23.48 3.00 -4.07
N VAL A 149 -22.77 2.01 -3.52
CA VAL A 149 -21.38 2.17 -3.07
C VAL A 149 -20.47 2.47 -4.26
N MET A 150 -20.53 1.67 -5.33
CA MET A 150 -19.66 1.84 -6.50
C MET A 150 -19.88 3.15 -7.25
N ARG A 151 -21.08 3.75 -7.14
CA ARG A 151 -21.30 5.11 -7.66
C ARG A 151 -20.42 6.14 -6.92
N ASN A 152 -20.33 6.06 -5.60
CA ASN A 152 -19.50 6.97 -4.81
C ASN A 152 -18.00 6.73 -5.05
N VAL A 153 -17.60 5.46 -5.18
CA VAL A 153 -16.24 5.08 -5.56
C VAL A 153 -15.84 5.73 -6.90
N ARG A 154 -16.72 5.68 -7.91
CA ARG A 154 -16.49 6.33 -9.21
C ARG A 154 -16.41 7.85 -9.13
N TYR A 155 -17.12 8.49 -8.20
CA TYR A 155 -16.98 9.93 -8.01
C TYR A 155 -15.60 10.27 -7.45
N LEU A 156 -15.11 9.48 -6.49
CA LEU A 156 -13.79 9.68 -5.90
C LEU A 156 -12.65 9.38 -6.89
N SER A 157 -12.79 8.34 -7.73
CA SER A 157 -11.75 7.94 -8.69
C SER A 157 -11.61 8.89 -9.89
N ASN A 158 -12.65 9.66 -10.21
CA ASN A 158 -12.69 10.56 -11.36
C ASN A 158 -12.49 12.04 -10.98
N ALA A 159 -12.16 12.32 -9.71
CA ALA A 159 -11.87 13.66 -9.19
C ALA A 159 -10.40 14.06 -9.46
#